data_AF-A0A258BYP4-F1
#
_entry.id   AF-A0A258BYP4-F1
#
_cell.length_a   1.000
_cell.length_b   1.000
_cell.length_c   1.000
_cell.angle_alpha   90.00
_cell.angle_beta   90.00
_cell.angle_gamma   90.00
#
_symmetry.space_group_name_H-M   'P 1'
#
loop_
_entity.id
_entity.type
_entity.pdbx_description
1 polymer ?
#
loop_
_entity_poly.entity_id
_entity_poly.type
_entity_poly.pdbx_seq_one_letter_code
_entity_poly.pdbx_strand_id
1 'polypeptide(L)'
;IIDLFLIPSMDREADLRFQPGPIDYTVAWILLTFLGIFGVHRMYQGKWITGILYLCSGGLFFIGVLYDFWTLNTQVSIRNAEKSR
;
A
#
# COMPACT_ATOMS: atom_id res chain seq x y z
N ILE A 1 -17.19 12.58 26.10
CA ILE A 1 -18.16 13.47 25.39
C ILE A 1 -17.59 13.95 24.07
N ILE A 2 -16.36 14.50 24.03
CA ILE A 2 -15.73 14.95 22.78
C ILE A 2 -15.53 13.79 21.78
N ASP A 3 -15.10 12.60 22.23
CA ASP A 3 -14.94 11.41 21.37
C ASP A 3 -16.22 10.94 20.66
N LEU A 4 -17.41 11.24 21.22
CA LEU A 4 -18.70 10.85 20.64
C LEU A 4 -18.95 11.53 19.28
N PHE A 5 -18.29 12.66 19.03
CA PHE A 5 -18.37 13.40 17.77
C PHE A 5 -17.05 13.38 16.99
N LEU A 6 -15.92 13.25 17.69
CA LEU A 6 -14.59 13.17 17.08
C LEU A 6 -14.41 11.86 16.30
N ILE A 7 -14.78 10.71 16.87
CA ILE A 7 -14.62 9.40 16.21
C ILE A 7 -15.46 9.30 14.92
N PRO A 8 -16.76 9.67 14.89
CA PRO A 8 -17.54 9.68 13.65
C PRO A 8 -17.04 10.69 12.61
N SER A 9 -16.41 11.79 13.03
CA SER A 9 -15.80 12.74 12.10
C SER A 9 -14.55 12.17 11.45
N MET A 10 -13.69 11.52 12.25
CA MET A 10 -12.48 10.85 11.78
C MET A 10 -12.80 9.67 10.87
N ASP A 11 -13.88 8.93 11.14
CA ASP A 11 -14.38 7.83 10.32
C ASP A 11 -14.84 8.33 8.93
N ARG A 12 -15.63 9.41 8.89
CA ARG A 12 -16.04 10.05 7.62
C ARG A 12 -14.86 10.63 6.83
N GLU A 13 -13.87 11.20 7.51
CA GLU A 13 -12.64 11.68 6.86
C GLU A 13 -11.75 10.54 6.36
N ALA A 14 -11.76 9.39 7.05
CA ALA A 14 -11.04 8.20 6.62
C ALA A 14 -11.67 7.58 5.37
N ASP A 15 -13.00 7.48 5.32
CA ASP A 15 -13.74 7.01 4.14
C ASP A 15 -13.47 7.86 2.89
N LEU A 16 -13.22 9.17 3.08
CA LEU A 16 -12.89 10.09 1.97
C LEU A 16 -11.44 9.98 1.48
N ARG A 17 -10.53 9.36 2.25
CA ARG A 17 -9.10 9.23 1.88
C ARG A 17 -8.80 7.95 1.09
N PHE A 18 -9.62 6.92 1.19
CA PHE A 18 -9.42 5.70 0.43
C PHE A 18 -10.02 5.82 -0.97
N GLN A 19 -9.16 6.05 -1.96
CA GLN A 19 -9.57 5.95 -3.36
C GLN A 19 -9.96 4.51 -3.69
N PRO A 20 -11.24 4.20 -3.99
CA PRO A 20 -11.64 2.88 -4.41
C PRO A 20 -10.99 2.56 -5.76
N GLY A 21 -10.55 1.32 -5.92
CA GLY A 21 -9.92 0.88 -7.15
C GLY A 21 -9.52 -0.59 -7.12
N PRO A 22 -8.88 -1.08 -8.19
CA PRO A 22 -8.62 -2.51 -8.38
C PRO A 22 -7.53 -3.08 -7.46
N ILE A 23 -6.73 -2.24 -6.81
CA ILE A 23 -5.71 -2.68 -5.85
C ILE A 23 -6.27 -2.51 -4.44
N ASP A 24 -6.37 -3.61 -3.71
CA ASP A 24 -6.84 -3.62 -2.33
C ASP A 24 -5.70 -3.32 -1.34
N TYR A 25 -5.94 -2.42 -0.39
CA TYR A 25 -4.94 -1.99 0.60
C TYR A 25 -4.60 -3.13 1.55
N THR A 26 -5.59 -3.87 2.03
CA THR A 26 -5.41 -4.99 2.98
C THR A 26 -4.56 -6.08 2.34
N VAL A 27 -4.87 -6.46 1.11
CA VAL A 27 -4.08 -7.44 0.34
C VAL A 27 -2.66 -6.93 0.13
N ALA A 28 -2.48 -5.67 -0.25
CA ALA A 28 -1.14 -5.10 -0.43
C ALA A 28 -0.31 -5.15 0.87
N TRP A 29 -0.93 -4.87 2.03
CA TRP A 29 -0.29 -4.93 3.35
C TRP A 29 0.07 -6.36 3.77
N ILE A 30 -0.83 -7.33 3.55
CA ILE A 30 -0.56 -8.75 3.81
C ILE A 30 0.63 -9.21 2.95
N LEU A 31 0.63 -8.88 1.66
CA LEU A 31 1.73 -9.23 0.76
C LEU A 31 3.06 -8.57 1.18
N LEU A 32 3.05 -7.31 1.62
CA LEU A 32 4.27 -6.65 2.11
C LEU A 32 4.79 -7.32 3.39
N THR A 33 3.91 -7.66 4.32
CA THR A 33 4.29 -8.19 5.64
C THR A 33 4.94 -9.57 5.52
N PHE A 34 4.36 -10.46 4.71
CA PHE A 34 4.83 -11.84 4.62
C PHE A 34 5.76 -12.11 3.43
N LEU A 35 5.60 -11.36 2.33
CA LEU A 35 6.34 -11.58 1.08
C LEU A 35 7.11 -10.32 0.62
N GLY A 36 7.28 -9.33 1.49
CA GLY A 36 7.88 -8.03 1.15
C GLY A 36 9.31 -8.12 0.61
N ILE A 37 10.13 -8.99 1.20
CA ILE A 37 11.52 -9.23 0.77
C ILE A 37 11.57 -9.76 -0.67
N PHE A 38 10.56 -10.50 -1.10
CA PHE A 38 10.46 -11.04 -2.46
C PHE A 38 9.83 -10.05 -3.46
N GLY A 39 9.33 -8.89 -2.99
CA GLY A 39 8.75 -7.86 -3.85
C GLY A 39 7.38 -8.17 -4.43
N VAL A 40 6.66 -9.17 -3.90
CA VAL A 40 5.37 -9.61 -4.44
C VAL A 40 4.30 -8.53 -4.32
N HIS A 41 4.32 -7.72 -3.25
CA HIS A 41 3.44 -6.56 -3.11
C HIS A 41 3.65 -5.52 -4.21
N ARG A 42 4.89 -5.34 -4.71
CA ARG A 42 5.17 -4.46 -5.85
C ARG A 42 4.63 -5.02 -7.16
N MET A 43 4.75 -6.34 -7.38
CA MET A 43 4.16 -7.00 -8.55
C MET A 43 2.62 -6.90 -8.54
N TYR A 44 1.99 -7.05 -7.37
CA TYR A 44 0.55 -6.84 -7.21
C TYR A 44 0.11 -5.41 -7.59
N GLN A 45 0.92 -4.41 -7.29
CA GLN A 45 0.72 -3.02 -7.74
C GLN A 45 1.09 -2.75 -9.23
N GLY A 46 1.43 -3.79 -9.99
CA GLY A 46 1.86 -3.70 -11.38
C GLY A 46 3.30 -3.20 -11.59
N LYS A 47 4.10 -3.05 -10.52
CA LYS A 47 5.50 -2.61 -10.58
C LYS A 47 6.44 -3.81 -10.76
N TRP A 48 6.29 -4.50 -11.89
CA TRP A 48 7.03 -5.75 -12.18
C TRP A 48 8.54 -5.60 -12.14
N ILE A 49 9.08 -4.55 -12.76
CA ILE A 49 10.53 -4.33 -12.82
C ILE A 49 11.13 -4.24 -11.41
N THR A 50 10.54 -3.41 -10.54
CA THR A 50 11.06 -3.25 -9.18
C THR A 50 10.72 -4.43 -8.26
N GLY A 51 9.64 -5.17 -8.53
CA GLY A 51 9.34 -6.44 -7.87
C GLY A 51 10.38 -7.52 -8.19
N ILE A 52 10.78 -7.68 -9.45
CA ILE A 52 11.84 -8.61 -9.85
C ILE A 52 13.19 -8.20 -9.25
N LEU A 53 13.48 -6.89 -9.20
CA LEU A 53 14.67 -6.40 -8.51
C LEU A 53 14.67 -6.80 -7.03
N TYR A 54 13.54 -6.67 -6.33
CA TYR A 54 13.40 -7.12 -4.95
C TYR A 54 13.62 -8.62 -4.82
N LEU A 55 13.03 -9.43 -5.70
CA LEU A 55 13.23 -10.88 -5.72
C LEU A 55 14.70 -11.27 -5.84
N CYS A 56 15.46 -10.60 -6.71
CA CYS A 56 16.89 -10.87 -6.93
C CYS A 56 17.80 -10.30 -5.83
N SER A 57 17.34 -9.30 -5.07
CA SER A 57 18.17 -8.57 -4.09
C SER A 57 17.75 -8.76 -2.63
N GLY A 58 16.68 -9.51 -2.37
CA GLY A 58 16.07 -9.59 -1.04
C GLY A 58 15.50 -8.24 -0.59
N GLY A 59 14.74 -7.57 -1.47
CA GLY A 59 14.13 -6.28 -1.15
C GLY A 59 15.16 -5.19 -0.89
N LEU A 60 16.18 -5.15 -1.74
CA LEU A 60 17.39 -4.32 -1.65
C LEU A 60 17.97 -4.22 -0.22
N PHE A 61 18.39 -5.36 0.31
CA PHE A 61 18.95 -5.49 1.67
C PHE A 61 18.01 -4.93 2.75
N PHE A 62 16.72 -5.26 2.67
CA PHE A 62 15.66 -4.88 3.62
C PHE A 62 15.28 -3.39 3.69
N ILE A 63 16.17 -2.47 3.28
CA ILE A 63 15.88 -1.03 3.29
C ILE A 63 14.67 -0.71 2.40
N GLY A 64 14.57 -1.41 1.27
CA GLY A 64 13.43 -1.26 0.37
C GLY A 64 12.10 -1.62 1.04
N VAL A 65 12.08 -2.70 1.83
CA VAL A 65 10.89 -3.15 2.55
C VAL A 65 10.46 -2.12 3.60
N LEU A 66 11.42 -1.52 4.32
CA LEU A 66 11.14 -0.43 5.27
C LEU A 66 10.54 0.81 4.59
N TYR A 67 11.10 1.18 3.43
CA TYR A 67 10.54 2.28 2.63
C TYR A 67 9.10 2.00 2.21
N ASP A 68 8.80 0.76 1.81
CA ASP A 68 7.45 0.39 1.41
C ASP A 68 6.47 0.40 2.60
N PHE A 69 6.89 0.04 3.81
CA PHE A 69 6.05 0.16 5.02
C PHE A 69 5.51 1.57 5.24
N TRP A 70 6.30 2.61 4.95
CA TRP A 70 5.85 4.00 5.08
C TRP A 70 5.03 4.50 3.91
N THR A 71 5.28 4.00 2.70
CA THR A 71 4.77 4.61 1.48
C THR A 71 3.63 3.84 0.83
N LEU A 72 3.32 2.61 1.29
CA LEU A 72 2.39 1.69 0.62
C LEU A 72 1.02 2.31 0.35
N ASN A 73 0.41 2.96 1.35
CA ASN A 73 -0.93 3.54 1.22
C ASN A 73 -0.97 4.58 0.08
N THR A 74 -0.03 5.53 0.08
CA THR A 74 0.09 6.54 -0.96
C THR A 74 0.29 5.92 -2.34
N GLN A 75 1.14 4.89 -2.43
CA GLN A 75 1.39 4.16 -3.68
C GLN A 75 0.12 3.48 -4.21
N VAL A 76 -0.69 2.86 -3.34
CA VAL A 76 -1.96 2.22 -3.72
C VAL A 76 -2.99 3.28 -4.14
N SER A 77 -3.16 4.35 -3.36
CA SER A 77 -4.12 5.42 -3.67
C SER A 77 -3.85 6.07 -5.02
N ILE A 78 -2.59 6.37 -5.33
CA ILE A 78 -2.19 6.93 -6.63
C ILE A 78 -2.53 5.95 -7.76
N ARG A 79 -2.16 4.67 -7.62
CA ARG A 79 -2.43 3.65 -8.65
C ARG A 79 -3.92 3.43 -8.90
N ASN A 80 -4.73 3.44 -7.84
CA ASN A 80 -6.18 3.32 -7.97
C ASN A 80 -6.77 4.55 -8.66
N ALA A 81 -6.33 5.76 -8.30
CA ALA A 81 -6.75 6.99 -8.96
C ALA A 81 -6.37 7.04 -10.45
N GLU A 82 -5.18 6.54 -10.83
CA GLU A 82 -4.73 6.43 -12.22
C GLU A 82 -5.63 5.52 -13.06
N LYS A 83 -6.09 4.40 -12.49
CA LYS A 83 -6.91 3.41 -13.21
C LYS A 83 -8.40 3.74 -13.25
N SER A 84 -8.86 4.65 -12.40
CA SER A 84 -10.25 5.11 -12.34
C SER A 84 -10.54 6.31 -13.26
N ARG A 85 -9.51 6.85 -13.93
CA ARG A 85 -9.64 7.83 -15.03
C ARG A 85 -9.70 7.12 -16.38
#